data_AF-A0A374NA53-F1
#
_entry.id   AF-A0A374NA53-F1
#
_cell.length_a   1.000
_cell.length_b   1.000
_cell.length_c   1.000
_cell.angle_alpha   90.00
_cell.angle_beta   90.00
_cell.angle_gamma   90.00
#
_symmetry.space_group_name_H-M   'P 1'
#
loop_
_entity.id
_entity.type
_entity.pdbx_description
1 polymer ?
#
loop_
_entity_poly.entity_id
_entity_poly.type
_entity_poly.pdbx_seq_one_letter_code
_entity_poly.pdbx_strand_id
1 'polypeptide(L)'
;MNKYEKEARVYPAIVGMIIPIILTTLYVTSFIPDTLDVWKSIIAKIGLFIPVALIYGALAYWVRQLFIDASKQLFQFRLFKEDETEMPTTKLLLWSSAERKSEADIKQIAAKVEADFGIRLLSKDEEIANPSEAKRAIVDAVGKIREVTRKNENLQQYNRKYGFCRNYLGACVYAIGAIIFALVVNFILEMPYTKVLMVALVAQVLFGIINYVSYKSKAYDYARAMYNAYITGAEYERE
;
A
#
# COMPACT_ATOMS: atom_id res chain seq x y z
N MET A 1 -13.15 3.13 13.55
CA MET A 1 -12.11 3.11 12.48
C MET A 1 -12.80 3.24 11.14
N ASN A 2 -12.42 4.21 10.30
CA ASN A 2 -13.09 4.39 9.00
C ASN A 2 -12.74 3.23 8.03
N LYS A 3 -13.52 3.10 6.95
CA LYS A 3 -13.37 2.01 5.97
C LYS A 3 -11.98 2.02 5.30
N TYR A 4 -11.42 3.21 5.06
CA TYR A 4 -10.09 3.35 4.50
C TYR A 4 -9.00 2.81 5.42
N GLU A 5 -8.98 3.20 6.69
CA GLU A 5 -8.02 2.74 7.68
C GLU A 5 -8.06 1.20 7.79
N LYS A 6 -9.26 0.61 7.78
CA LYS A 6 -9.44 -0.84 7.82
C LYS A 6 -8.88 -1.53 6.57
N GLU A 7 -9.39 -1.16 5.40
CA GLU A 7 -9.10 -1.88 4.16
C GLU A 7 -7.73 -1.53 3.58
N ALA A 8 -7.29 -0.28 3.69
CA ALA A 8 -6.02 0.14 3.12
C ALA A 8 -4.84 -0.05 4.06
N ARG A 9 -5.02 -0.07 5.40
CA ARG A 9 -3.89 -0.13 6.35
C ARG A 9 -3.89 -1.36 7.26
N VAL A 10 -5.03 -1.72 7.84
CA VAL A 10 -5.10 -2.85 8.78
C VAL A 10 -5.07 -4.19 8.08
N TYR A 11 -5.96 -4.41 7.11
CA TYR A 11 -6.03 -5.67 6.38
C TYR A 11 -4.73 -6.08 5.67
N PRO A 12 -4.01 -5.21 4.94
CA PRO A 12 -2.76 -5.64 4.31
C PRO A 12 -1.70 -6.05 5.33
N ALA A 13 -1.67 -5.39 6.50
CA ALA A 13 -0.75 -5.76 7.58
C ALA A 13 -1.11 -7.14 8.17
N ILE A 14 -2.39 -7.40 8.43
CA ILE A 14 -2.86 -8.71 8.92
C ILE A 14 -2.52 -9.79 7.90
N VAL A 15 -2.94 -9.62 6.64
CA VAL A 15 -2.76 -10.62 5.59
C VAL A 15 -1.27 -10.90 5.32
N GLY A 16 -0.44 -9.86 5.31
CA GLY A 16 1.01 -10.00 5.12
C GLY A 16 1.72 -10.75 6.23
N MET A 17 1.16 -10.77 7.45
CA MET A 17 1.76 -11.40 8.63
C MET A 17 1.22 -12.79 8.96
N ILE A 18 0.24 -13.32 8.20
CA ILE A 18 -0.34 -14.64 8.45
C ILE A 18 0.74 -15.74 8.48
N ILE A 19 1.61 -15.79 7.47
CA ILE A 19 2.66 -16.81 7.38
C ILE A 19 3.64 -16.69 8.56
N PRO A 20 4.24 -15.51 8.85
CA PRO A 20 5.06 -15.32 10.04
C PRO A 20 4.37 -15.75 11.35
N ILE A 21 3.11 -15.40 11.56
CA ILE A 21 2.37 -15.74 12.78
C ILE A 21 2.23 -17.27 12.93
N ILE A 22 1.89 -17.98 11.85
CA ILE A 22 1.82 -19.45 11.86
C ILE A 22 3.18 -20.05 12.21
N LEU A 23 4.25 -19.56 11.61
CA LEU A 23 5.60 -20.04 11.86
C LEU A 23 6.06 -19.77 13.29
N THR A 24 5.84 -18.56 13.82
CA THR A 24 6.16 -18.22 15.21
C THR A 24 5.40 -19.12 16.17
N THR A 25 4.13 -19.43 15.88
CA THR A 25 3.34 -20.35 16.69
C THR A 25 4.00 -21.74 16.72
N LEU A 26 4.34 -22.30 15.55
CA LEU A 26 5.05 -23.59 15.45
C LEU A 26 6.38 -23.59 16.23
N TYR A 27 7.12 -22.49 16.17
CA TYR A 27 8.37 -22.32 16.90
C TYR A 27 8.17 -22.33 18.41
N VAL A 28 7.30 -21.45 18.91
CA VAL A 28 7.03 -21.33 20.35
C VAL A 28 6.54 -22.64 20.93
N THR A 29 5.68 -23.38 20.20
CA THR A 29 5.20 -24.69 20.67
C THR A 29 6.31 -25.72 20.85
N SER A 30 7.42 -25.58 20.12
CA SER A 30 8.53 -26.55 20.14
C SER A 30 9.44 -26.40 21.37
N PHE A 31 9.38 -25.25 22.05
CA PHE A 31 10.19 -24.98 23.26
C PHE A 31 9.41 -25.22 24.56
N ILE A 32 8.15 -25.64 24.48
CA ILE A 32 7.33 -25.92 25.65
C ILE A 32 7.54 -27.40 26.05
N PRO A 33 8.05 -27.70 27.25
CA PRO A 33 8.19 -29.07 27.74
C PRO A 33 6.88 -29.86 27.68
N ASP A 34 6.94 -31.13 27.26
CA ASP A 34 5.79 -32.05 27.22
C ASP A 34 5.11 -32.22 28.60
N THR A 35 5.84 -31.95 29.68
CA THR A 35 5.36 -32.00 31.08
C THR A 35 4.42 -30.86 31.44
N LEU A 36 4.45 -29.75 30.70
CA LEU A 36 3.45 -28.70 30.76
C LEU A 36 2.27 -29.13 29.85
N ASP A 37 1.48 -30.10 30.34
CA ASP A 37 0.22 -30.64 29.75
C ASP A 37 -0.92 -29.57 29.67
N VAL A 38 -0.53 -28.30 29.61
CA VAL A 38 -1.34 -27.09 29.44
C VAL A 38 -2.09 -27.11 28.10
N TRP A 39 -1.64 -27.95 27.15
CA TRP A 39 -2.23 -28.12 25.82
C TRP A 39 -3.61 -28.79 25.79
N LYS A 40 -4.02 -29.49 26.84
CA LYS A 40 -5.37 -30.09 26.93
C LYS A 40 -6.45 -29.07 27.27
N SER A 41 -6.12 -27.95 27.93
CA SER A 41 -7.12 -26.97 28.36
C SER A 41 -7.24 -25.79 27.39
N ILE A 42 -8.39 -25.67 26.74
CA ILE A 42 -8.78 -24.49 25.93
C ILE A 42 -8.62 -23.18 26.71
N ILE A 43 -8.82 -23.20 28.03
CA ILE A 43 -8.71 -22.03 28.91
C ILE A 43 -7.26 -21.53 28.99
N ALA A 44 -6.28 -22.43 29.02
CA ALA A 44 -4.87 -22.03 29.04
C ALA A 44 -4.37 -21.55 27.66
N LYS A 45 -4.92 -22.09 26.57
CA LYS A 45 -4.71 -21.57 25.20
C LYS A 45 -5.22 -20.13 25.08
N ILE A 46 -6.40 -19.84 25.62
CA ILE A 46 -6.96 -18.48 25.65
C ILE A 46 -6.12 -17.57 26.58
N GLY A 47 -5.69 -18.09 27.73
CA GLY A 47 -4.87 -17.35 28.70
C GLY A 47 -3.50 -16.91 28.19
N LEU A 48 -2.82 -17.71 27.35
CA LEU A 48 -1.55 -17.34 26.72
C LEU A 48 -1.74 -16.47 25.46
N PHE A 49 -2.85 -16.67 24.75
CA PHE A 49 -3.19 -15.89 23.56
C PHE A 49 -3.52 -14.43 23.90
N ILE A 50 -4.12 -14.16 25.07
CA ILE A 50 -4.51 -12.81 25.48
C ILE A 50 -3.31 -11.86 25.64
N PRO A 51 -2.24 -12.18 26.40
CA PRO A 51 -1.04 -11.34 26.50
C PRO A 51 -0.34 -11.12 25.17
N VAL A 52 -0.23 -12.18 24.34
CA VAL A 52 0.35 -12.10 23.00
C VAL A 52 -0.49 -11.18 22.11
N ALA A 53 -1.81 -11.37 22.08
CA ALA A 53 -2.73 -10.53 21.33
C ALA A 53 -2.77 -9.08 21.83
N LEU A 54 -2.60 -8.84 23.14
CA LEU A 54 -2.51 -7.49 23.71
C LEU A 54 -1.19 -6.80 23.35
N ILE A 55 -0.06 -7.51 23.36
CA ILE A 55 1.24 -6.99 22.91
C ILE A 55 1.21 -6.70 21.42
N TYR A 56 0.75 -7.65 20.59
CA TYR A 56 0.57 -7.43 19.16
C TYR A 56 -0.46 -6.33 18.87
N GLY A 57 -1.51 -6.20 19.67
CA GLY A 57 -2.52 -5.14 19.57
C GLY A 57 -1.97 -3.75 19.92
N ALA A 58 -1.16 -3.65 20.97
CA ALA A 58 -0.48 -2.42 21.37
C ALA A 58 0.57 -2.00 20.33
N LEU A 59 1.32 -2.96 19.79
CA LEU A 59 2.31 -2.73 18.73
C LEU A 59 1.68 -2.58 17.34
N ALA A 60 0.42 -2.99 17.13
CA ALA A 60 -0.21 -3.05 15.82
C ALA A 60 -0.20 -1.69 15.12
N TYR A 61 -0.43 -0.60 15.85
CA TYR A 61 -0.38 0.74 15.27
C TYR A 61 1.02 1.04 14.70
N TRP A 62 2.06 0.80 15.49
CA TRP A 62 3.44 1.09 15.12
C TRP A 62 3.96 0.15 14.01
N VAL A 63 3.67 -1.14 14.12
CA VAL A 63 4.02 -2.15 13.10
C VAL A 63 3.37 -1.82 11.75
N ARG A 64 2.11 -1.39 11.74
CA ARG A 64 1.47 -0.92 10.49
C ARG A 64 2.19 0.29 9.90
N GLN A 65 2.63 1.22 10.73
CA GLN A 65 3.36 2.40 10.28
C GLN A 65 4.70 2.00 9.62
N LEU A 66 5.43 1.08 10.23
CA LEU A 66 6.64 0.50 9.63
C LEU A 66 6.37 -0.10 8.25
N PHE A 67 5.27 -0.83 8.09
CA PHE A 67 4.91 -1.42 6.79
C PHE A 67 4.62 -0.35 5.74
N ILE A 68 3.89 0.71 6.13
CA ILE A 68 3.60 1.84 5.24
C ILE A 68 4.91 2.51 4.80
N ASP A 69 5.81 2.78 5.74
CA ASP A 69 7.04 3.52 5.47
C ASP A 69 8.02 2.69 4.64
N ALA A 70 8.21 1.41 4.96
CA ALA A 70 9.00 0.49 4.14
C ALA A 70 8.44 0.42 2.71
N SER A 71 7.12 0.38 2.55
CA SER A 71 6.53 0.33 1.23
C SER A 71 6.76 1.61 0.42
N LYS A 72 6.65 2.77 1.08
CA LYS A 72 6.94 4.06 0.44
C LYS A 72 8.38 4.11 -0.06
N GLN A 73 9.33 3.82 0.82
CA GLN A 73 10.76 3.90 0.53
C GLN A 73 11.21 2.89 -0.52
N LEU A 74 10.80 1.63 -0.39
CA LEU A 74 11.33 0.54 -1.22
C LEU A 74 10.60 0.43 -2.57
N PHE A 75 9.32 0.78 -2.64
CA PHE A 75 8.50 0.57 -3.84
C PHE A 75 7.90 1.86 -4.39
N GLN A 76 7.18 2.65 -3.59
CA GLN A 76 6.44 3.81 -4.11
C GLN A 76 7.40 4.87 -4.69
N PHE A 77 8.39 5.32 -3.93
CA PHE A 77 9.33 6.36 -4.36
C PHE A 77 10.21 5.90 -5.51
N ARG A 78 10.55 4.61 -5.55
CA ARG A 78 11.30 4.02 -6.66
C ARG A 78 10.48 4.00 -7.96
N LEU A 79 9.17 3.77 -7.88
CA LEU A 79 8.29 3.72 -9.06
C LEU A 79 7.80 5.09 -9.52
N PHE A 80 7.51 5.99 -8.59
CA PHE A 80 6.75 7.21 -8.85
C PHE A 80 7.43 8.51 -8.40
N LYS A 81 8.65 8.41 -7.86
CA LYS A 81 9.39 9.48 -7.18
C LYS A 81 8.65 10.03 -5.95
N GLU A 82 9.41 10.60 -5.02
CA GLU A 82 8.87 11.17 -3.80
C GLU A 82 8.11 12.47 -4.04
N ASP A 83 8.56 13.25 -5.03
CA ASP A 83 7.94 14.51 -5.48
C ASP A 83 6.66 14.33 -6.30
N GLU A 84 6.15 13.10 -6.42
CA GLU A 84 4.97 12.71 -7.20
C GLU A 84 5.04 13.03 -8.72
N THR A 85 6.19 13.46 -9.23
CA THR A 85 6.34 13.88 -10.63
C THR A 85 6.25 12.73 -11.63
N GLU A 86 6.40 11.48 -11.15
CA GLU A 86 6.21 10.27 -11.94
C GLU A 86 4.97 9.46 -11.51
N MET A 87 4.12 10.02 -10.64
CA MET A 87 2.86 9.38 -10.27
C MET A 87 1.95 9.21 -11.49
N PRO A 88 1.10 8.17 -11.53
CA PRO A 88 0.14 7.98 -12.62
C PRO A 88 -0.78 9.19 -12.82
N THR A 89 -1.17 9.88 -11.73
CA THR A 89 -1.93 11.13 -11.81
C THR A 89 -1.21 12.15 -12.68
N THR A 90 0.10 12.32 -12.51
CA THR A 90 0.93 13.24 -13.29
C THR A 90 1.09 12.75 -14.72
N LYS A 91 1.44 11.47 -14.92
CA LYS A 91 1.63 10.88 -16.25
C LYS A 91 0.38 10.96 -17.13
N LEU A 92 -0.80 10.79 -16.55
CA LEU A 92 -2.06 10.88 -17.29
C LEU A 92 -2.31 12.27 -17.91
N LEU A 93 -1.69 13.34 -17.41
CA LEU A 93 -1.86 14.71 -17.93
C LEU A 93 -0.66 15.23 -18.72
N LEU A 94 0.51 14.59 -18.64
CA LEU A 94 1.69 14.99 -19.41
C LEU A 94 1.50 14.71 -20.90
N TRP A 95 1.73 15.71 -21.74
CA TRP A 95 1.61 15.60 -23.20
C TRP A 95 2.59 14.59 -23.80
N SER A 96 3.77 14.50 -23.21
CA SER A 96 4.86 13.59 -23.59
C SER A 96 4.68 12.15 -23.10
N SER A 97 3.74 11.89 -22.17
CA SER A 97 3.55 10.52 -21.62
C SER A 97 2.83 9.61 -22.62
N ALA A 98 3.31 8.38 -22.74
CA ALA A 98 2.64 7.34 -23.52
C ALA A 98 1.31 6.88 -22.89
N GLU A 99 1.18 7.02 -21.56
CA GLU A 99 -0.02 6.64 -20.82
C GLU A 99 -1.04 7.76 -20.68
N ARG A 100 -0.78 8.93 -21.29
CA ARG A 100 -1.62 10.13 -21.18
C ARG A 100 -3.08 9.87 -21.56
N LYS A 101 -3.96 10.72 -21.02
CA LYS A 101 -5.36 10.80 -21.44
C LYS A 101 -5.50 11.36 -22.87
N SER A 102 -6.73 11.28 -23.38
CA SER A 102 -7.08 11.90 -24.66
C SER A 102 -6.76 13.39 -24.64
N GLU A 103 -6.45 13.98 -25.79
CA GLU A 103 -6.18 15.42 -25.86
C GLU A 103 -7.39 16.26 -25.41
N ALA A 104 -8.61 15.80 -25.71
CA ALA A 104 -9.84 16.43 -25.26
C ALA A 104 -9.96 16.40 -23.73
N ASP A 105 -9.72 15.24 -23.10
CA ASP A 105 -9.75 15.09 -21.63
C ASP A 105 -8.73 16.02 -20.98
N ILE A 106 -7.50 16.07 -21.48
CA ILE A 106 -6.44 16.89 -20.88
C ILE A 106 -6.82 18.37 -20.96
N LYS A 107 -7.31 18.84 -22.12
CA LYS A 107 -7.78 20.23 -22.28
C LYS A 107 -8.97 20.55 -21.36
N GLN A 108 -9.92 19.63 -21.23
CA GLN A 108 -11.07 19.79 -20.33
C GLN A 108 -10.63 19.89 -18.87
N ILE A 109 -9.74 18.99 -18.43
CA ILE A 109 -9.21 18.99 -17.06
C ILE A 109 -8.42 20.28 -16.81
N ALA A 110 -7.54 20.67 -17.74
CA ALA A 110 -6.75 21.90 -17.63
C ALA A 110 -7.62 23.15 -17.49
N ALA A 111 -8.65 23.30 -18.34
CA ALA A 111 -9.58 24.41 -18.26
C ALA A 111 -10.35 24.44 -16.93
N LYS A 112 -10.78 23.26 -16.43
CA LYS A 112 -11.46 23.18 -15.14
C LYS A 112 -10.52 23.47 -13.97
N VAL A 113 -9.28 23.01 -14.00
CA VAL A 113 -8.25 23.31 -12.97
C VAL A 113 -7.94 24.80 -12.91
N GLU A 114 -7.82 25.45 -14.07
CA GLU A 114 -7.61 26.90 -14.14
C GLU A 114 -8.82 27.66 -13.59
N ALA A 115 -10.04 27.23 -13.92
CA ALA A 115 -11.27 27.84 -13.41
C ALA A 115 -11.47 27.63 -11.89
N ASP A 116 -11.28 26.41 -11.39
CA ASP A 116 -11.52 26.06 -9.98
C ASP A 116 -10.40 26.58 -9.05
N PHE A 117 -9.14 26.59 -9.52
CA PHE A 117 -7.97 26.80 -8.66
C PHE A 117 -6.99 27.89 -9.13
N GLY A 118 -7.19 28.47 -10.32
CA GLY A 118 -6.25 29.44 -10.90
C GLY A 118 -4.90 28.84 -11.30
N ILE A 119 -4.79 27.52 -11.40
CA ILE A 119 -3.55 26.83 -11.79
C ILE A 119 -3.57 26.57 -13.30
N ARG A 120 -2.68 27.23 -14.04
CA ARG A 120 -2.55 27.02 -15.49
C ARG A 120 -1.64 25.84 -15.78
N LEU A 121 -2.19 24.78 -16.36
CA LEU A 121 -1.38 23.66 -16.88
C LEU A 121 -0.74 24.08 -18.21
N LEU A 122 0.52 23.67 -18.41
CA LEU A 122 1.27 24.03 -19.62
C LEU A 122 0.67 23.36 -20.86
N SER A 123 0.68 24.12 -21.97
CA SER A 123 0.38 23.57 -23.30
C SER A 123 1.45 22.58 -23.75
N LYS A 124 1.18 21.86 -24.85
CA LYS A 124 2.13 20.89 -25.41
C LYS A 124 3.49 21.50 -25.74
N ASP A 125 3.50 22.69 -26.35
CA ASP A 125 4.75 23.35 -26.74
C ASP A 125 5.50 23.92 -25.53
N GLU A 126 4.77 24.44 -24.54
CA GLU A 126 5.36 24.89 -23.27
C GLU A 126 5.92 23.73 -22.45
N GLU A 127 5.27 22.56 -22.44
CA GLU A 127 5.78 21.35 -21.78
C GLU A 127 7.10 20.91 -22.43
N ILE A 128 7.21 20.96 -23.76
CA ILE A 128 8.46 20.63 -24.46
C ILE A 128 9.58 21.61 -24.04
N ALA A 129 9.26 22.91 -23.95
CA ALA A 129 10.22 23.93 -23.53
C ALA A 129 10.62 23.81 -22.05
N ASN A 130 9.69 23.40 -21.17
CA ASN A 130 9.96 23.25 -19.74
C ASN A 130 9.24 22.03 -19.11
N PRO A 131 9.77 20.81 -19.31
CA PRO A 131 9.12 19.59 -18.84
C PRO A 131 9.04 19.49 -17.31
N SER A 132 10.02 20.08 -16.60
CA SER A 132 10.03 20.08 -15.15
C SER A 132 8.92 20.93 -14.56
N GLU A 133 8.67 22.11 -15.14
CA GLU A 133 7.59 22.98 -14.70
C GLU A 133 6.22 22.40 -14.98
N ALA A 134 6.04 21.76 -16.15
CA ALA A 134 4.80 21.05 -16.47
C ALA A 134 4.47 19.99 -15.40
N LYS A 135 5.46 19.19 -14.99
CA LYS A 135 5.28 18.19 -13.92
C LYS A 135 4.89 18.83 -12.59
N ARG A 136 5.55 19.91 -12.18
CA ARG A 136 5.25 20.62 -10.92
C ARG A 136 3.85 21.21 -10.92
N ALA A 137 3.47 21.94 -11.97
CA ALA A 137 2.13 22.51 -12.11
C ALA A 137 1.03 21.42 -12.05
N ILE A 138 1.27 20.26 -12.67
CA ILE A 138 0.35 19.12 -12.59
C ILE A 138 0.27 18.56 -11.16
N VAL A 139 1.40 18.38 -10.47
CA VAL A 139 1.43 17.89 -9.08
C VAL A 139 0.64 18.82 -8.15
N ASP A 140 0.82 20.14 -8.30
CA ASP A 140 0.09 21.15 -7.52
C ASP A 140 -1.43 21.08 -7.79
N ALA A 141 -1.82 21.01 -9.07
CA ALA A 141 -3.22 20.82 -9.46
C ALA A 141 -3.82 19.53 -8.89
N VAL A 142 -3.10 18.41 -8.99
CA VAL A 142 -3.52 17.11 -8.45
C VAL A 142 -3.69 17.16 -6.93
N GLY A 143 -2.86 17.94 -6.22
CA GLY A 143 -3.04 18.22 -4.79
C GLY A 143 -4.43 18.81 -4.51
N LYS A 144 -4.85 19.83 -5.26
CA LYS A 144 -6.17 20.47 -5.10
C LYS A 144 -7.32 19.55 -5.53
N ILE A 145 -7.17 18.83 -6.64
CA ILE A 145 -8.16 17.85 -7.11
C ILE A 145 -8.43 16.78 -6.05
N ARG A 146 -7.38 16.28 -5.37
CA ARG A 146 -7.53 15.28 -4.30
C ARG A 146 -8.39 15.78 -3.14
N GLU A 147 -8.27 17.04 -2.75
CA GLU A 147 -9.06 17.60 -1.64
C GLU A 147 -10.54 17.72 -2.01
N VAL A 148 -10.86 18.22 -3.21
CA VAL A 148 -12.26 18.41 -3.64
C VAL A 148 -12.96 17.09 -4.00
N THR A 149 -12.21 16.02 -4.27
CA THR A 149 -12.76 14.67 -4.56
C THR A 149 -12.68 13.72 -3.38
N ARG A 150 -12.27 14.19 -2.20
CA ARG A 150 -11.92 13.34 -1.05
C ARG A 150 -13.08 12.52 -0.50
N LYS A 151 -14.30 13.03 -0.59
CA LYS A 151 -15.49 12.36 -0.06
C LYS A 151 -16.03 11.32 -1.05
N ASN A 152 -15.53 11.29 -2.30
CA ASN A 152 -16.16 10.58 -3.40
C ASN A 152 -16.07 9.08 -3.17
N GLU A 153 -17.21 8.44 -2.93
CA GLU A 153 -17.25 7.03 -2.51
C GLU A 153 -16.62 6.07 -3.53
N ASN A 154 -16.84 6.36 -4.83
CA ASN A 154 -16.26 5.60 -5.92
C ASN A 154 -14.73 5.75 -5.91
N LEU A 155 -14.21 6.98 -5.84
CA LEU A 155 -12.76 7.24 -5.73
C LEU A 155 -12.16 6.57 -4.49
N GLN A 156 -12.85 6.63 -3.35
CA GLN A 156 -12.39 5.99 -2.13
C GLN A 156 -12.24 4.47 -2.30
N GLN A 157 -13.06 3.81 -3.13
CA GLN A 157 -12.87 2.39 -3.42
C GLN A 157 -11.53 2.12 -4.11
N TYR A 158 -11.17 2.92 -5.12
CA TYR A 158 -9.88 2.77 -5.80
C TYR A 158 -8.71 3.14 -4.89
N ASN A 159 -8.87 4.18 -4.06
CA ASN A 159 -7.86 4.58 -3.07
C ASN A 159 -7.59 3.45 -2.06
N ARG A 160 -8.64 2.75 -1.61
CA ARG A 160 -8.50 1.58 -0.72
C ARG A 160 -7.75 0.44 -1.39
N LYS A 161 -8.07 0.10 -2.65
CA LYS A 161 -7.36 -0.94 -3.41
C LYS A 161 -5.88 -0.59 -3.63
N TYR A 162 -5.60 0.64 -4.04
CA TYR A 162 -4.23 1.14 -4.18
C TYR A 162 -3.46 1.09 -2.86
N GLY A 163 -4.06 1.60 -1.78
CA GLY A 163 -3.46 1.60 -0.45
C GLY A 163 -3.23 0.20 0.11
N PHE A 164 -4.15 -0.74 -0.12
CA PHE A 164 -3.98 -2.15 0.23
C PHE A 164 -2.75 -2.73 -0.46
N CYS A 165 -2.67 -2.64 -1.80
CA CYS A 165 -1.57 -3.21 -2.56
C CYS A 165 -0.23 -2.61 -2.12
N ARG A 166 -0.16 -1.28 -1.96
CA ARG A 166 1.06 -0.63 -1.47
C ARG A 166 1.45 -1.18 -0.09
N ASN A 167 0.57 -1.09 0.89
CA ASN A 167 0.91 -1.41 2.27
C ASN A 167 1.20 -2.91 2.46
N TYR A 168 0.58 -3.77 1.65
CA TYR A 168 0.88 -5.20 1.62
C TYR A 168 2.32 -5.50 1.20
N LEU A 169 2.89 -4.75 0.24
CA LEU A 169 4.31 -4.90 -0.12
C LEU A 169 5.23 -4.62 1.07
N GLY A 170 4.90 -3.60 1.85
CA GLY A 170 5.63 -3.29 3.07
C GLY A 170 5.53 -4.42 4.10
N ALA A 171 4.34 -4.97 4.31
CA ALA A 171 4.15 -6.13 5.17
C ALA A 171 4.98 -7.33 4.68
N CYS A 172 5.04 -7.59 3.36
CA CYS A 172 5.87 -8.65 2.79
C CYS A 172 7.35 -8.47 3.09
N VAL A 173 7.89 -7.24 3.08
CA VAL A 173 9.30 -6.98 3.42
C VAL A 173 9.61 -7.46 4.85
N TYR A 174 8.79 -7.07 5.82
CA TYR A 174 8.98 -7.49 7.21
C TYR A 174 8.68 -8.98 7.41
N ALA A 175 7.69 -9.54 6.72
CA ALA A 175 7.40 -10.96 6.76
C ALA A 175 8.58 -11.80 6.25
N ILE A 176 9.16 -11.42 5.10
CA ILE A 176 10.37 -12.05 4.55
C ILE A 176 11.53 -11.94 5.55
N GLY A 177 11.76 -10.76 6.10
CA GLY A 177 12.79 -10.55 7.13
C GLY A 177 12.60 -11.44 8.35
N ALA A 178 11.37 -11.58 8.84
CA ALA A 178 11.04 -12.44 9.98
C ALA A 178 11.27 -13.94 9.65
N ILE A 179 10.93 -14.38 8.43
CA ILE A 179 11.17 -15.76 8.00
C ILE A 179 12.66 -16.05 7.86
N ILE A 180 13.44 -15.12 7.31
CA ILE A 180 14.91 -15.22 7.23
C ILE A 180 15.51 -15.31 8.63
N PHE A 181 15.06 -14.45 9.56
CA PHE A 181 15.50 -14.51 10.94
C PHE A 181 15.16 -15.87 11.58
N ALA A 182 13.95 -16.40 11.36
CA ALA A 182 13.57 -17.73 11.83
C ALA A 182 14.42 -18.84 11.22
N LEU A 183 14.85 -18.74 9.95
CA LEU A 183 15.80 -19.68 9.33
C LEU A 183 17.17 -19.66 10.03
N VAL A 184 17.67 -18.47 10.38
CA VAL A 184 18.94 -18.33 11.11
C VAL A 184 18.82 -18.97 12.49
N VAL A 185 17.75 -18.68 13.23
CA VAL A 185 17.48 -19.29 14.54
C VAL A 185 17.31 -20.81 14.42
N ASN A 186 16.60 -21.31 13.40
CA ASN A 186 16.46 -22.73 13.10
C ASN A 186 17.82 -23.41 13.01
N PHE A 187 18.74 -22.77 12.27
CA PHE A 187 20.06 -23.31 11.99
C PHE A 187 20.93 -23.34 13.26
N ILE A 188 20.95 -22.25 14.03
CA ILE A 188 21.73 -22.15 15.28
C ILE A 188 21.25 -23.16 16.32
N LEU A 189 19.93 -23.38 16.42
CA LEU A 189 19.32 -24.27 17.39
C LEU A 189 19.14 -25.71 16.88
N GLU A 190 19.66 -26.03 15.69
CA GLU A 190 19.57 -27.35 15.06
C GLU A 190 18.14 -27.92 14.96
N MET A 191 17.16 -27.03 14.73
CA MET A 191 15.75 -27.39 14.68
C MET A 191 15.36 -28.04 13.34
N PRO A 192 14.33 -28.92 13.30
CA PRO A 192 13.97 -29.67 12.10
C PRO A 192 13.11 -28.90 11.08
N TYR A 193 12.92 -27.58 11.22
CA TYR A 193 11.93 -26.81 10.45
C TYR A 193 12.44 -26.18 9.15
N THR A 194 13.69 -26.45 8.74
CA THR A 194 14.31 -25.85 7.53
C THR A 194 13.41 -25.95 6.30
N LYS A 195 12.86 -27.14 6.01
CA LYS A 195 12.02 -27.35 4.81
C LYS A 195 10.75 -26.48 4.85
N VAL A 196 10.08 -26.43 6.00
CA VAL A 196 8.84 -25.65 6.18
C VAL A 196 9.13 -24.16 6.03
N LEU A 197 10.21 -23.67 6.65
CA LEU A 197 10.61 -22.27 6.56
C LEU A 197 11.01 -21.86 5.13
N MET A 198 11.69 -22.73 4.39
CA MET A 198 12.03 -22.46 2.98
C MET A 198 10.78 -22.40 2.10
N VAL A 199 9.82 -23.30 2.28
CA VAL A 199 8.53 -23.24 1.56
C VAL A 199 7.78 -21.96 1.89
N ALA A 200 7.74 -21.58 3.18
CA ALA A 200 7.10 -20.34 3.61
C ALA A 200 7.77 -19.09 3.03
N LEU A 201 9.11 -19.07 2.96
CA LEU A 201 9.87 -17.98 2.35
C LEU A 201 9.53 -17.85 0.86
N VAL A 202 9.56 -18.96 0.12
CA VAL A 202 9.21 -18.97 -1.31
C VAL A 202 7.79 -18.48 -1.52
N ALA A 203 6.82 -18.98 -0.74
CA ALA A 203 5.43 -18.56 -0.82
C ALA A 203 5.27 -17.05 -0.55
N GLN A 204 5.91 -16.53 0.51
CA GLN A 204 5.84 -15.11 0.86
C GLN A 204 6.43 -14.21 -0.24
N VAL A 205 7.58 -14.61 -0.82
CA VAL A 205 8.21 -13.90 -1.94
C VAL A 205 7.30 -13.90 -3.16
N LEU A 206 6.70 -15.05 -3.51
CA LEU A 206 5.78 -15.17 -4.64
C LEU A 206 4.57 -14.25 -4.47
N PHE A 207 3.94 -14.21 -3.29
CA PHE A 207 2.82 -13.30 -3.03
C PHE A 207 3.24 -11.83 -3.12
N GLY A 208 4.43 -11.48 -2.62
CA GLY A 208 5.00 -10.14 -2.79
C GLY A 208 5.16 -9.75 -4.26
N ILE A 209 5.69 -10.64 -5.09
CA ILE A 209 5.88 -10.42 -6.54
C ILE A 209 4.53 -10.25 -7.25
N ILE A 210 3.55 -11.13 -7.00
CA ILE A 210 2.21 -11.04 -7.60
C ILE A 210 1.56 -9.69 -7.30
N ASN A 211 1.64 -9.25 -6.03
CA ASN A 211 1.10 -7.96 -5.64
C ASN A 211 1.90 -6.78 -6.22
N TYR A 212 3.23 -6.89 -6.34
CA TYR A 212 4.07 -5.87 -6.95
C TYR A 212 3.72 -5.63 -8.43
N VAL A 213 3.51 -6.71 -9.19
CA VAL A 213 3.08 -6.64 -10.60
C VAL A 213 1.72 -5.93 -10.72
N SER A 214 0.81 -6.18 -9.77
CA SER A 214 -0.52 -5.56 -9.74
C SER A 214 -0.50 -4.10 -9.27
N TYR A 215 0.51 -3.70 -8.50
CA TYR A 215 0.55 -2.40 -7.81
C TYR A 215 0.49 -1.20 -8.76
N LYS A 216 1.30 -1.21 -9.83
CA LYS A 216 1.31 -0.12 -10.83
C LYS A 216 -0.07 0.04 -11.49
N SER A 217 -0.73 -1.06 -11.83
CA SER A 217 -2.08 -1.05 -12.40
C SER A 217 -3.09 -0.39 -11.46
N LYS A 218 -3.06 -0.72 -10.16
CA LYS A 218 -3.97 -0.09 -9.16
C LYS A 218 -3.72 1.40 -8.97
N ALA A 219 -2.48 1.85 -9.11
CA ALA A 219 -2.16 3.27 -9.08
C ALA A 219 -2.76 4.03 -10.28
N TYR A 220 -2.74 3.43 -11.47
CA TYR A 220 -3.41 3.98 -12.66
C TYR A 220 -4.94 3.95 -12.55
N ASP A 221 -5.52 2.87 -12.03
CA ASP A 221 -6.97 2.78 -11.80
C ASP A 221 -7.45 3.91 -10.87
N TYR A 222 -6.72 4.16 -9.77
CA TYR A 222 -6.98 5.28 -8.87
C TYR A 222 -6.88 6.63 -9.57
N ALA A 223 -5.80 6.86 -10.33
CA ALA A 223 -5.60 8.13 -11.02
C ALA A 223 -6.71 8.42 -12.05
N ARG A 224 -7.15 7.42 -12.82
CA ARG A 224 -8.27 7.56 -13.76
C ARG A 224 -9.58 7.85 -13.04
N ALA A 225 -9.86 7.13 -11.95
CA ALA A 225 -11.06 7.35 -11.15
C ALA A 225 -11.10 8.76 -10.54
N MET A 226 -9.94 9.29 -10.11
CA MET A 226 -9.83 10.63 -9.55
C MET A 226 -10.20 11.71 -10.57
N TYR A 227 -9.64 11.62 -11.78
CA TYR A 227 -10.00 12.57 -12.85
C TYR A 227 -11.45 12.45 -13.28
N ASN A 228 -11.98 11.23 -13.35
CA ASN A 228 -13.40 11.04 -13.67
C ASN A 228 -14.29 11.67 -12.58
N ALA A 229 -13.99 11.46 -11.30
CA ALA A 229 -14.72 12.07 -10.19
C ALA A 229 -14.65 13.60 -10.22
N TYR A 230 -13.49 14.16 -10.60
CA TYR A 230 -13.29 15.60 -10.69
C TYR A 230 -14.09 16.24 -11.84
N ILE A 231 -14.10 15.60 -13.01
CA ILE A 231 -14.85 16.10 -14.18
C ILE A 231 -16.36 16.00 -13.96
N THR A 232 -16.85 14.90 -13.39
CA THR A 232 -18.30 14.67 -13.23
C THR A 232 -18.91 15.44 -12.06
N GLY A 233 -18.11 16.11 -11.24
CA GLY A 233 -18.60 17.05 -10.23
C GLY A 233 -19.42 16.43 -9.10
N ALA A 234 -19.38 15.10 -8.92
CA ALA A 234 -20.28 14.34 -8.03
C ALA A 234 -20.21 14.69 -6.52
N GLU A 235 -19.49 15.75 -6.13
CA GLU A 235 -19.29 16.19 -4.75
C GLU A 235 -19.35 17.69 -4.50
N TYR A 236 -19.42 18.54 -5.53
CA TYR A 236 -19.57 19.98 -5.28
C TYR A 236 -20.97 20.36 -4.76
N GLU A 237 -21.95 19.45 -4.83
CA GLU A 237 -23.36 19.71 -4.50
C GLU A 237 -23.83 19.14 -3.15
N ARG A 238 -22.94 18.69 -2.26
CA ARG A 238 -23.36 18.34 -0.89
C ARG A 238 -22.83 19.35 0.11
N GLU A 239 -23.56 20.47 0.17
CA GLU A 239 -23.62 21.42 1.29
C GLU A 239 -23.75 20.69 2.64
#